data_AF-A0A0G4NJT5-F1
#
_entry.id   AF-A0A0G4NJT5-F1
#
_cell.length_a   1.000
_cell.length_b   1.000
_cell.length_c   1.000
_cell.angle_alpha   90.00
_cell.angle_beta   90.00
_cell.angle_gamma   90.00
#
_symmetry.space_group_name_H-M   'P 1'
#
loop_
_entity.id
_entity.type
_entity.pdbx_description
1 polymer ?
#
loop_
_entity_poly.entity_id
_entity_poly.type
_entity_poly.pdbx_seq_one_letter_code
_entity_poly.pdbx_strand_id
1 'polypeptide(L)'
;MAQPSYVPASLKELARLADDIWYLSGDTAVDPTWYTKRGSLATIYASSELFMTNDKSAGFADTREFLQSRLGEVKDAGSVLGAVGQWVGFTAKAKKEDCDAAVGMRPGEK
;
A
#
# COMPACT_ATOMS: atom_id res chain seq x y z
N MET A 1 -3.79 -8.76 -29.48
CA MET A 1 -3.03 -7.48 -29.42
C MET A 1 -3.98 -6.46 -28.79
N ALA A 2 -3.62 -5.89 -27.64
CA ALA A 2 -4.52 -5.04 -26.84
C ALA A 2 -5.02 -3.82 -27.64
N GLN A 3 -6.34 -3.68 -27.76
CA GLN A 3 -6.96 -2.53 -28.43
C GLN A 3 -7.24 -1.42 -27.40
N PRO A 4 -6.83 -0.17 -27.66
CA PRO A 4 -6.96 0.94 -26.71
C PRO A 4 -8.42 1.28 -26.37
N SER A 5 -9.37 0.92 -27.22
CA SER A 5 -10.81 1.08 -26.97
C SER A 5 -11.34 0.25 -25.80
N TYR A 6 -10.72 -0.90 -25.48
CA TYR A 6 -11.17 -1.78 -24.40
C TYR A 6 -10.48 -1.53 -23.07
N VAL A 7 -9.42 -0.72 -23.06
CA VAL A 7 -8.67 -0.35 -21.84
C VAL A 7 -9.57 0.21 -20.72
N PRO A 8 -10.51 1.14 -20.96
CA PRO A 8 -11.35 1.64 -19.88
C PRO A 8 -12.34 0.59 -19.36
N ALA A 9 -12.83 -0.30 -20.23
CA ALA A 9 -13.72 -1.38 -19.82
C ALA A 9 -12.97 -2.44 -18.99
N SER A 10 -11.76 -2.84 -19.42
CA SER A 10 -10.95 -3.82 -18.71
C SER A 10 -10.48 -3.31 -17.34
N LEU A 11 -10.09 -2.04 -17.24
CA LEU A 11 -9.74 -1.41 -15.97
C LEU A 11 -10.92 -1.38 -14.99
N LYS A 12 -12.14 -1.14 -15.49
CA LYS A 12 -13.35 -1.12 -14.67
C LYS A 12 -13.66 -2.51 -14.09
N GLU A 13 -13.55 -3.55 -14.90
CA GLU A 13 -13.76 -4.92 -14.40
C GLU A 13 -12.64 -5.37 -13.46
N LEU A 14 -11.39 -4.97 -13.72
CA LEU A 14 -10.27 -5.26 -12.82
C LEU A 14 -10.44 -4.57 -11.46
N ALA A 15 -10.93 -3.33 -11.44
CA ALA A 15 -11.25 -2.63 -10.19
C ALA A 15 -12.37 -3.33 -9.42
N ARG A 16 -13.45 -3.78 -10.09
CA ARG A 16 -14.52 -4.55 -9.46
C ARG A 16 -14.04 -5.88 -8.89
N LEU A 17 -13.20 -6.59 -9.64
CA LEU A 17 -12.60 -7.84 -9.16
C LEU A 17 -11.77 -7.62 -7.90
N ALA A 18 -10.94 -6.57 -7.88
CA ALA A 18 -10.16 -6.21 -6.70
C ALA A 18 -11.05 -5.88 -5.50
N ASP A 19 -12.18 -5.22 -5.75
CA ASP A 19 -13.17 -4.88 -4.72
C ASP A 19 -13.82 -6.12 -4.13
N ASP A 20 -14.22 -7.07 -4.97
CA ASP A 20 -14.84 -8.33 -4.53
C ASP A 20 -13.86 -9.15 -3.70
N ILE A 21 -12.57 -9.21 -4.09
CA ILE A 21 -11.54 -9.91 -3.32
C ILE A 21 -11.37 -9.29 -1.93
N TRP A 22 -11.31 -7.96 -1.82
CA TRP A 22 -11.20 -7.28 -0.54
C TRP A 22 -12.47 -7.45 0.31
N TYR A 23 -13.65 -7.39 -0.31
CA TYR A 23 -14.93 -7.62 0.36
C TYR A 23 -15.02 -9.03 0.93
N LEU A 24 -14.64 -10.05 0.15
CA LEU A 24 -14.59 -11.44 0.60
C LEU A 24 -13.52 -11.69 1.68
N SER A 25 -12.45 -10.89 1.67
CA SER A 25 -11.42 -10.91 2.71
C SER A 25 -11.86 -10.24 4.02
N GLY A 26 -13.06 -9.64 4.05
CA GLY A 26 -13.63 -9.00 5.23
C GLY A 26 -13.13 -7.58 5.51
N ASP A 27 -12.46 -6.94 4.54
CA ASP A 27 -11.96 -5.57 4.71
C ASP A 27 -13.07 -4.56 4.37
N THR A 28 -13.54 -3.83 5.39
CA THR A 28 -14.54 -2.75 5.25
C THR A 28 -13.91 -1.37 5.46
N ALA A 29 -12.68 -1.14 4.96
CA ALA A 29 -12.02 0.14 5.15
C ALA A 29 -12.72 1.25 4.35
N VAL A 30 -13.10 2.35 5.00
CA VAL A 30 -13.67 3.57 4.35
C VAL A 30 -12.65 4.72 4.37
N ASP A 31 -11.51 4.50 5.02
CA ASP A 31 -10.38 5.42 5.17
C ASP A 31 -9.58 5.59 3.85
N PRO A 32 -8.71 6.60 3.72
CA PRO A 32 -7.84 6.80 2.54
C PRO A 32 -7.01 5.57 2.15
N THR A 33 -6.82 4.62 3.06
CA THR A 33 -6.25 3.28 2.77
C THR A 33 -7.04 2.47 1.73
N TRP A 34 -8.30 2.80 1.49
CA TRP A 34 -9.17 2.14 0.50
C TRP A 34 -8.58 2.19 -0.92
N TYR A 35 -8.09 3.37 -1.35
CA TYR A 35 -7.48 3.54 -2.68
C TYR A 35 -6.18 2.77 -2.78
N THR A 36 -5.36 2.82 -1.73
CA THR A 36 -4.07 2.15 -1.69
C THR A 36 -4.23 0.62 -1.72
N LYS A 37 -5.19 0.06 -0.97
CA LYS A 37 -5.49 -1.37 -0.95
C LYS A 37 -5.97 -1.89 -2.31
N ARG A 38 -6.88 -1.15 -2.96
CA ARG A 38 -7.41 -1.54 -4.28
C ARG A 38 -6.36 -1.39 -5.37
N GLY A 39 -5.57 -0.31 -5.33
CA GLY A 39 -4.46 -0.07 -6.26
C GLY A 39 -3.34 -1.11 -6.11
N SER A 40 -2.96 -1.47 -4.88
CA SER A 40 -1.94 -2.49 -4.64
C SER A 40 -2.40 -3.87 -5.12
N LEU A 41 -3.62 -4.27 -4.80
CA LEU A 41 -4.17 -5.56 -5.24
C LEU A 41 -4.31 -5.64 -6.76
N ALA A 42 -4.82 -4.57 -7.40
CA ALA A 42 -4.88 -4.45 -8.86
C ALA A 42 -3.49 -4.62 -9.51
N THR A 43 -2.47 -4.01 -8.92
CA THR A 43 -1.08 -4.10 -9.41
C THR A 43 -0.50 -5.50 -9.23
N ILE A 44 -0.73 -6.14 -8.08
CA ILE A 44 -0.32 -7.53 -7.84
C ILE A 44 -0.99 -8.46 -8.84
N TYR A 45 -2.29 -8.30 -9.08
CA TYR A 45 -3.03 -9.13 -10.02
C TYR A 45 -2.46 -8.98 -11.45
N ALA A 46 -2.32 -7.75 -11.95
CA ALA A 46 -1.80 -7.49 -13.29
C ALA A 46 -0.36 -8.00 -13.47
N SER A 47 0.51 -7.82 -12.48
CA SER A 47 1.89 -8.33 -12.52
C SER A 47 1.94 -9.87 -12.48
N SER A 48 1.07 -10.50 -11.69
CA SER A 48 0.98 -11.96 -11.59
C SER A 48 0.44 -12.59 -12.87
N GLU A 49 -0.57 -11.97 -13.51
CA GLU A 49 -1.12 -12.39 -14.80
C GLU A 49 -0.05 -12.31 -15.92
N LEU A 50 0.74 -11.24 -15.92
CA LEU A 50 1.86 -11.11 -16.85
C LEU A 50 2.95 -12.17 -16.61
N PHE A 51 3.28 -12.44 -15.35
CA PHE A 51 4.27 -13.47 -14.97
C PHE A 51 3.79 -14.87 -15.40
N MET A 52 2.51 -15.18 -15.16
CA MET A 52 1.90 -16.45 -15.52
C MET A 52 1.96 -16.74 -17.03
N THR A 53 1.93 -15.70 -17.87
CA THR A 53 2.04 -15.85 -19.33
C THR A 53 3.41 -16.38 -19.77
N ASN A 54 4.46 -16.11 -18.98
CA ASN A 54 5.83 -16.55 -19.27
C ASN A 54 6.25 -17.80 -18.49
N ASP A 55 5.45 -18.22 -17.51
CA ASP A 55 5.72 -19.37 -16.65
C ASP A 55 5.45 -20.70 -17.39
N LYS A 56 6.44 -21.60 -17.37
CA LYS A 56 6.37 -22.96 -17.94
C LYS A 56 6.53 -24.05 -16.87
N SER A 57 6.56 -23.67 -15.59
CA SER A 57 6.70 -24.60 -14.47
C SER A 57 5.47 -25.51 -14.33
N ALA A 58 5.68 -26.70 -13.76
CA ALA A 58 4.60 -27.66 -13.55
C ALA A 58 3.58 -27.10 -12.55
N GLY A 59 2.36 -26.83 -13.01
CA GLY A 59 1.28 -26.34 -12.15
C GLY A 59 1.45 -24.90 -11.67
N PHE A 60 2.25 -24.07 -12.38
CA PHE A 60 2.47 -22.65 -12.04
C PHE A 60 3.07 -22.44 -10.65
N ALA A 61 4.00 -23.31 -10.24
CA ALA A 61 4.65 -23.22 -8.93
C ALA A 61 5.36 -21.87 -8.75
N ASP A 62 6.09 -21.42 -9.77
CA ASP A 62 6.85 -20.17 -9.75
C ASP A 62 5.92 -18.95 -9.66
N THR A 63 4.77 -18.99 -10.35
CA THR A 63 3.75 -17.94 -10.25
C THR A 63 3.17 -17.83 -8.83
N ARG A 64 2.95 -18.97 -8.15
CA ARG A 64 2.43 -18.97 -6.77
C ARG A 64 3.44 -18.41 -5.79
N GLU A 65 4.72 -18.73 -5.96
CA GLU A 65 5.80 -18.16 -5.16
C GLU A 65 5.92 -16.64 -5.38
N PHE A 66 5.89 -16.20 -6.63
CA PHE A 66 5.89 -14.77 -6.98
C PHE A 66 4.70 -14.04 -6.32
N LEU A 67 3.50 -14.58 -6.42
CA LEU A 67 2.30 -14.00 -5.83
C LEU A 67 2.40 -13.87 -4.31
N GLN A 68 2.91 -14.91 -3.63
CA GLN A 68 3.14 -14.88 -2.18
C GLN A 68 4.17 -13.81 -1.78
N SER A 69 5.26 -13.69 -2.54
CA SER A 69 6.28 -12.66 -2.30
C SER A 69 5.69 -11.25 -2.43
N ARG A 70 4.88 -10.97 -3.46
CA ARG A 70 4.23 -9.67 -3.65
C ARG A 70 3.20 -9.33 -2.57
N LEU A 71 2.44 -10.31 -2.09
CA LEU A 71 1.53 -10.12 -0.96
C LEU A 71 2.31 -9.78 0.33
N GLY A 72 3.45 -10.43 0.55
CA GLY A 72 4.37 -10.10 1.65
C GLY A 72 4.90 -8.67 1.56
N GLU A 73 5.37 -8.25 0.39
CA GLU A 73 5.88 -6.91 0.15
C GLU A 73 4.85 -5.80 0.46
N VAL A 74 3.57 -5.99 0.10
CA VAL A 74 2.52 -5.00 0.40
C VAL A 74 2.27 -4.88 1.90
N LYS A 75 2.34 -6.00 2.63
CA LYS A 75 2.21 -6.01 4.09
C LYS A 75 3.37 -5.28 4.75
N ASP A 76 4.59 -5.53 4.29
CA ASP A 76 5.79 -4.87 4.82
C ASP A 76 5.83 -3.39 4.45
N ALA A 77 5.47 -3.02 3.22
CA ALA A 77 5.40 -1.62 2.79
C ALA A 77 4.43 -0.79 3.65
N GLY A 78 3.29 -1.36 4.04
CA GLY A 78 2.36 -0.72 4.98
C GLY A 78 2.98 -0.48 6.36
N SER A 79 3.75 -1.45 6.86
CA SER A 79 4.46 -1.34 8.14
C SER A 79 5.57 -0.28 8.09
N VAL A 80 6.36 -0.27 7.01
CA VAL A 80 7.47 0.68 6.81
C VAL A 80 6.97 2.11 6.72
N LEU A 81 5.90 2.36 5.96
CA LEU A 81 5.30 3.71 5.88
C LEU A 81 4.78 4.18 7.25
N GLY A 82 4.18 3.29 8.03
CA GLY A 82 3.75 3.58 9.40
C GLY A 82 4.92 3.92 10.32
N ALA A 83 6.00 3.14 10.26
CA ALA A 83 7.20 3.35 11.07
C ALA A 83 7.90 4.68 10.74
N VAL A 84 8.01 5.03 9.46
CA VAL A 84 8.57 6.32 9.01
C VAL A 84 7.71 7.49 9.50
N GLY A 85 6.38 7.38 9.39
CA GLY A 85 5.45 8.39 9.91
C GLY A 85 5.62 8.61 11.42
N GLN A 86 5.74 7.53 12.20
CA GLN A 86 6.00 7.64 13.64
C GLN A 86 7.36 8.29 13.93
N TRP A 87 8.44 7.87 13.26
CA TRP A 87 9.76 8.44 13.46
C TRP A 87 9.82 9.96 13.18
N VAL A 88 9.18 10.40 12.09
CA VAL A 88 9.04 11.84 11.77
C VAL A 88 8.24 12.55 12.87
N GLY A 89 7.15 11.94 13.35
CA GLY A 89 6.35 12.48 14.45
C GLY A 89 7.12 12.63 15.76
N PHE A 90 7.92 11.62 16.15
CA PHE A 90 8.78 11.68 17.33
C PHE A 90 9.84 12.79 17.20
N THR A 91 10.44 12.95 16.02
CA THR A 91 11.46 13.99 15.77
C THR A 91 10.86 15.39 15.80
N ALA A 92 9.68 15.56 15.20
CA ALA A 92 8.97 16.83 15.20
C ALA A 92 8.51 17.24 16.61
N LYS A 93 8.05 16.27 17.41
CA LYS A 93 7.65 16.51 18.81
C LYS A 93 8.85 16.94 19.66
N ALA A 94 9.98 16.24 19.56
CA ALA A 94 11.21 16.60 20.28
C ALA A 94 11.67 18.03 19.96
N LYS A 95 11.67 18.42 18.68
CA LYS A 95 12.04 19.79 18.28
C LYS A 95 11.04 20.85 18.78
N LYS A 96 9.76 20.51 18.94
CA LYS A 96 8.75 21.42 19.49
C LYS A 96 8.95 21.65 21.00
N GLU A 97 9.22 20.59 21.77
CA GLU A 97 9.51 20.69 23.21
C GLU A 97 10.78 21.52 23.49
N ASP A 98 11.82 21.39 22.66
CA ASP A 98 13.04 22.23 22.74
C ASP A 98 12.74 23.72 22.46
N CYS A 99 11.88 24.00 21.49
CA CYS A 99 11.51 25.38 21.13
C CYS A 99 10.60 26.04 22.18
N ASP A 100 9.71 25.27 22.81
CA ASP A 100 8.87 25.73 23.93
C ASP A 100 9.72 26.02 25.19
N ALA A 101 10.74 25.19 25.47
CA ALA A 101 11.72 25.45 26.53
C ALA A 101 12.56 26.72 26.26
N ALA A 102 12.90 26.99 25.00
CA ALA A 102 13.64 28.20 24.61
C ALA A 102 12.78 29.49 24.68
N VAL A 103 11.47 29.41 24.46
CA VAL A 103 10.54 30.55 24.56
C VAL A 103 10.05 30.80 26.00
N GLY A 104 10.08 29.78 26.86
CA GLY A 104 9.77 29.87 28.29
C GLY A 104 10.81 30.61 29.14
N MET A 105 11.99 30.91 28.60
CA MET A 105 13.05 31.67 29.29
C MET A 105 12.90 33.19 29.05
N ARG A 106 11.74 33.78 29.38
CA ARG A 106 11.71 35.23 29.64
C ARG A 106 12.07 35.46 31.12
N PRO A 107 13.09 36.29 31.42
CA PRO A 107 13.49 36.57 32.79
C PRO A 107 12.46 37.50 33.42
N GLY A 108 11.94 37.11 34.58
CA GLY A 108 11.17 38.01 35.43
C GLY A 108 10.04 37.34 36.17
N GLU A 109 10.36 36.61 37.23
CA GLU A 109 9.55 36.75 38.44
C GLU A 109 10.41 36.64 39.70
N LYS A 110 10.65 37.83 40.26
CA LYS A 110 11.12 38.23 41.59
C LYS A 110 12.60 38.05 41.92
#